data_AF-A0A3R7KHM6-F1
#
_entry.id   AF-A0A3R7KHM6-F1
#
_cell.length_a   1.000
_cell.length_b   1.000
_cell.length_c   1.000
_cell.angle_alpha   90.00
_cell.angle_beta   90.00
_cell.angle_gamma   90.00
#
_symmetry.space_group_name_H-M   'P 1'
#
loop_
_entity.id
_entity.type
_entity.pdbx_description
1 polymer ?
#
loop_
_entity_poly.entity_id
_entity_poly.type
_entity_poly.pdbx_seq_one_letter_code
_entity_poly.pdbx_strand_id
1 'polypeptide(L)'
;TSRSSFDDIAGFKDKILRAKDVDNVPIVLVGNKCDLEVQRQVAAGEGKELARQWGCAFMETSAKERILNEECFYQVVREIRKAERPVRVEQAAPIQKPPKKSGFKCTIL
;
A
#
# COMPACT_ATOMS: atom_id res chain seq x y z
N THR A 1 4.97 6.56 18.64
CA THR A 1 5.20 7.47 17.49
C THR A 1 5.13 8.93 17.90
N SER A 2 6.15 9.76 17.59
CA SER A 2 6.16 11.21 17.92
C SER A 2 5.82 12.10 16.72
N ARG A 3 5.26 13.29 16.95
CA ARG A 3 4.83 14.23 15.91
C ARG A 3 6.00 14.69 15.02
N SER A 4 7.10 15.15 15.63
CA SER A 4 8.29 15.61 14.88
C SER A 4 8.82 14.54 13.91
N SER A 5 8.95 13.28 14.35
CA SER A 5 9.44 12.20 13.46
C SER A 5 8.50 11.92 12.28
N PHE A 6 7.21 12.14 12.48
CA PHE A 6 6.20 11.95 11.44
C PHE A 6 6.24 13.09 10.43
N ASP A 7 6.44 14.33 10.88
CA ASP A 7 6.53 15.49 9.99
C ASP A 7 7.81 15.45 9.15
N ASP A 8 8.92 14.96 9.71
CA ASP A 8 10.21 14.86 9.03
C ASP A 8 10.25 13.77 7.93
N ILE A 9 9.34 12.79 7.97
CA ILE A 9 9.44 11.58 7.14
C ILE A 9 9.31 11.85 5.64
N ALA A 10 8.56 12.89 5.26
CA ALA A 10 8.46 13.31 3.86
C ALA A 10 9.83 13.75 3.31
N GLY A 11 10.60 14.52 4.08
CA GLY A 11 11.94 14.93 3.69
C GLY A 11 12.92 13.75 3.56
N PHE A 12 12.75 12.70 4.36
CA PHE A 12 13.53 11.47 4.20
C PHE A 12 13.18 10.71 2.92
N LYS A 13 11.89 10.63 2.56
CA LYS A 13 11.46 10.04 1.28
C LYS A 13 12.11 10.75 0.09
N ASP A 14 12.08 12.08 0.07
CA ASP A 14 12.67 12.88 -1.01
C ASP A 14 14.18 12.66 -1.13
N LYS A 15 14.89 12.57 0.00
CA LYS A 15 16.33 12.26 0.03
C LYS A 15 16.61 10.88 -0.57
N ILE A 16 15.80 9.87 -0.27
CA ILE A 16 15.96 8.51 -0.80
C ILE A 16 15.77 8.51 -2.33
N LEU A 17 14.70 9.13 -2.83
CA LEU A 17 14.41 9.19 -4.27
C LEU A 17 15.55 9.88 -5.03
N ARG A 18 16.01 11.04 -4.54
CA ARG A 18 17.15 11.76 -5.13
C ARG A 18 18.45 10.95 -5.12
N ALA A 19 18.73 10.23 -4.04
CA ALA A 19 19.94 9.42 -3.93
C ALA A 19 19.92 8.19 -4.85
N LYS A 20 18.73 7.70 -5.22
CA LYS A 20 18.54 6.54 -6.10
C LYS A 20 18.33 6.92 -7.57
N ASP A 21 18.12 8.19 -7.87
CA ASP A 21 17.79 8.70 -9.21
C ASP A 21 16.61 7.96 -9.86
N VAL A 22 15.55 7.76 -9.08
CA VAL A 22 14.31 7.09 -9.51
C VAL A 22 13.09 7.79 -8.92
N ASP A 23 11.98 7.71 -9.62
CA ASP A 23 10.71 8.30 -9.18
C ASP A 23 9.99 7.48 -8.12
N ASN A 24 10.32 6.18 -8.01
CA ASN A 24 9.68 5.28 -7.07
C ASN A 24 10.66 4.24 -6.51
N VAL A 25 10.52 3.96 -5.22
CA VAL A 25 11.20 2.87 -4.53
C VAL A 25 10.19 2.11 -3.67
N PRO A 26 10.34 0.78 -3.49
CA PRO A 26 9.52 0.05 -2.55
C PRO A 26 9.66 0.61 -1.13
N ILE A 27 8.56 1.10 -0.55
CA ILE A 27 8.50 1.70 0.79
C ILE A 27 7.50 0.95 1.65
N VAL A 28 7.79 0.83 2.94
CA VAL A 28 6.81 0.50 3.98
C VAL A 28 6.93 1.55 5.07
N LEU A 29 5.84 2.24 5.37
CA LEU A 29 5.77 3.23 6.45
C LEU A 29 5.54 2.51 7.78
N VAL A 30 6.41 2.76 8.76
CA VAL A 30 6.36 2.07 10.06
C VAL A 30 6.18 3.05 11.21
N GLY A 31 5.06 2.95 11.91
CA GLY A 31 4.81 3.62 13.18
C GLY A 31 5.41 2.83 14.34
N ASN A 32 6.66 3.13 14.70
CA ASN A 32 7.35 2.44 15.80
C ASN A 32 6.94 2.96 17.20
N LYS A 33 7.13 2.12 18.22
CA LYS A 33 6.77 2.34 19.63
C LYS A 33 5.26 2.36 19.87
N CYS A 34 4.53 1.42 19.28
CA CYS A 34 3.08 1.28 19.49
C CYS A 34 2.72 0.83 20.92
N ASP A 35 3.68 0.32 21.69
CA ASP A 35 3.53 0.01 23.12
C ASP A 35 3.28 1.26 23.99
N LEU A 36 3.65 2.45 23.51
CA LEU A 36 3.46 3.72 24.21
C LEU A 36 2.15 4.43 23.82
N GLU A 37 1.03 3.71 23.91
CA GLU A 37 -0.29 4.22 23.45
C GLU A 37 -0.70 5.51 24.17
N VAL A 38 -0.45 5.62 25.49
CA VAL A 38 -0.77 6.82 26.27
C VAL A 38 0.05 8.04 25.84
N GLN A 39 1.25 7.82 25.29
CA GLN A 39 2.14 8.90 24.81
C GLN A 39 2.03 9.08 23.28
N ARG A 40 1.00 8.50 22.65
CA ARG A 40 0.79 8.61 21.22
C ARG A 40 0.53 10.06 20.83
N GLN A 41 1.32 10.57 19.90
CA GLN A 41 1.16 11.91 19.33
C GLN A 41 0.62 11.90 17.89
N VAL A 42 0.60 10.72 17.26
CA VAL A 42 0.16 10.52 15.88
C VAL A 42 -0.85 9.38 15.87
N ALA A 43 -2.06 9.66 15.40
CA ALA A 43 -3.09 8.65 15.29
C ALA A 43 -2.74 7.64 14.19
N ALA A 44 -3.13 6.37 14.38
CA ALA A 44 -2.93 5.35 13.36
C ALA A 44 -3.61 5.70 12.02
N GLY A 45 -4.72 6.46 12.06
CA GLY A 45 -5.40 6.99 10.88
C GLY A 45 -4.53 7.95 10.06
N GLU A 46 -3.77 8.83 10.71
CA GLU A 46 -2.85 9.76 10.04
C GLU A 46 -1.74 9.00 9.31
N GLY A 47 -1.16 7.98 9.97
CA GLY A 47 -0.15 7.12 9.36
C GLY A 47 -0.69 6.34 8.16
N LYS A 48 -1.90 5.78 8.26
CA LYS A 48 -2.57 5.08 7.16
C LYS A 48 -2.85 6.01 5.98
N GLU A 49 -3.30 7.23 6.26
CA GLU A 49 -3.58 8.22 5.24
C GLU A 49 -2.31 8.64 4.49
N LEU A 50 -1.22 8.90 5.23
CA LEU A 50 0.07 9.23 4.62
C LEU A 50 0.59 8.07 3.74
N ALA A 51 0.51 6.84 4.23
CA ALA A 51 0.91 5.67 3.44
C ALA A 51 0.07 5.52 2.17
N ARG A 52 -1.24 5.77 2.25
CA ARG A 52 -2.14 5.78 1.09
C ARG A 52 -1.72 6.83 0.06
N GLN A 53 -1.40 8.05 0.49
CA GLN A 53 -0.90 9.12 -0.38
C GLN A 53 0.41 8.74 -1.07
N TRP A 54 1.25 7.96 -0.40
CA TRP A 54 2.52 7.49 -0.94
C TRP A 54 2.41 6.20 -1.74
N GLY A 55 1.24 5.55 -1.77
CA GLY A 55 1.06 4.25 -2.41
C GLY A 55 1.86 3.13 -1.74
N CYS A 56 2.12 3.23 -0.42
CA CYS A 56 2.92 2.26 0.32
C CYS A 56 2.13 1.58 1.44
N ALA A 57 2.67 0.48 1.98
CA ALA A 57 2.06 -0.21 3.12
C ALA A 57 2.34 0.55 4.44
N PHE A 58 1.40 0.48 5.39
CA PHE A 58 1.57 1.01 6.75
C PHE A 58 1.51 -0.12 7.78
N MET A 59 2.42 -0.09 8.76
CA MET A 59 2.43 -1.02 9.89
C MET A 59 2.80 -0.29 11.18
N GLU A 60 2.30 -0.77 12.32
CA GLU A 60 2.74 -0.30 13.64
C GLU A 60 3.56 -1.39 14.32
N THR A 61 4.69 -1.02 14.90
CA THR A 61 5.61 -1.97 15.51
C THR A 61 6.02 -1.54 16.91
N SER A 62 6.44 -2.51 17.73
CA SER A 62 7.15 -2.25 18.96
C SER A 62 8.45 -3.04 18.96
N ALA A 63 9.56 -2.33 18.84
CA ALA A 63 10.89 -2.92 19.02
C ALA A 63 11.05 -3.55 20.41
N LYS A 64 10.48 -2.91 21.44
CA LYS A 64 10.56 -3.31 22.84
C LYS A 64 9.76 -4.58 23.13
N GLU A 65 8.48 -4.58 22.74
CA GLU A 65 7.55 -5.69 22.98
C GLU A 65 7.58 -6.74 21.86
N ARG A 66 8.48 -6.59 20.89
CA ARG A 66 8.63 -7.45 19.70
C ARG A 66 7.37 -7.60 18.85
N ILE A 67 6.55 -6.55 18.80
CA ILE A 67 5.30 -6.54 18.03
C ILE A 67 5.61 -6.22 16.57
N LEU A 68 5.27 -7.17 15.67
CA LEU A 68 5.33 -7.03 14.21
C LEU A 68 6.70 -6.64 13.63
N ASN A 69 7.78 -6.83 14.39
CA ASN A 69 9.13 -6.52 13.93
C ASN A 69 9.52 -7.39 12.73
N GLU A 70 9.25 -8.69 12.77
CA GLU A 70 9.59 -9.60 11.66
C GLU A 70 8.69 -9.36 10.45
N GLU A 71 7.39 -9.21 10.68
CA GLU A 71 6.41 -8.91 9.65
C GLU A 71 6.74 -7.65 8.86
N CYS A 72 7.29 -6.60 9.49
CA CYS A 72 7.63 -5.38 8.77
C CYS A 72 8.77 -5.61 7.76
N PHE A 73 9.78 -6.42 8.11
CA PHE A 73 10.83 -6.81 7.18
C PHE A 73 10.29 -7.68 6.05
N TYR A 74 9.44 -8.67 6.36
CA TYR A 74 8.78 -9.48 5.34
C TYR A 74 7.93 -8.66 4.40
N GLN A 75 7.25 -7.62 4.91
CA GLN A 75 6.44 -6.73 4.09
C GLN A 75 7.30 -5.96 3.08
N VAL A 76 8.46 -5.44 3.49
CA VAL A 76 9.39 -4.76 2.56
C VAL A 76 9.85 -5.72 1.45
N VAL A 77 10.22 -6.95 1.80
CA VAL A 77 10.61 -7.98 0.81
C VAL A 77 9.48 -8.26 -0.19
N ARG A 78 8.21 -8.29 0.28
CA ARG A 78 7.05 -8.46 -0.59
C ARG A 78 6.88 -7.28 -1.55
N GLU A 79 7.06 -6.04 -1.09
CA GLU A 79 6.96 -4.86 -1.94
C GLU A 79 8.08 -4.82 -3.00
N ILE A 80 9.31 -5.19 -2.65
CA ILE A 80 10.41 -5.33 -3.61
C ILE A 80 10.05 -6.35 -4.70
N ARG A 81 9.59 -7.54 -4.33
CA ARG A 81 9.17 -8.59 -5.29
C ARG A 81 7.96 -8.21 -6.15
N LYS A 82 7.11 -7.28 -5.69
CA LYS A 82 6.02 -6.74 -6.50
C LYS A 82 6.54 -5.76 -7.53
N ALA A 83 7.50 -4.90 -7.15
CA ALA A 83 8.11 -3.93 -8.05
C ALA A 83 9.00 -4.60 -9.12
N GLU A 84 9.69 -5.70 -8.77
CA GLU A 84 10.54 -6.46 -9.71
C GLU A 84 9.74 -7.36 -10.67
N ARG A 85 8.46 -7.63 -10.37
CA ARG A 85 7.64 -8.46 -11.25
C ARG A 85 7.34 -7.68 -12.54
N PRO A 86 7.67 -8.20 -13.73
CA PRO A 86 7.21 -7.57 -14.96
C PRO A 86 5.69 -7.54 -14.93
N VAL A 87 5.11 -6.38 -15.24
CA VAL A 87 3.67 -6.23 -15.42
C VAL A 87 3.25 -7.23 -16.50
N ARG A 88 2.69 -8.37 -16.09
CA ARG A 88 1.90 -9.18 -17.01
C ARG A 88 0.71 -8.30 -17.32
N VAL A 89 0.72 -7.69 -18.50
CA VAL A 89 -0.47 -7.04 -19.06
C VAL A 89 -1.55 -8.11 -19.00
N GLU A 90 -2.52 -7.93 -18.10
CA GLU A 90 -3.68 -8.78 -18.03
C GLU A 90 -4.41 -8.54 -19.34
N GLN A 91 -4.18 -9.43 -20.31
CA GLN A 91 -4.95 -9.43 -21.55
C GLN A 91 -6.40 -9.61 -21.13
N ALA A 92 -7.19 -8.54 -21.29
CA ALA A 92 -8.61 -8.57 -21.06
C ALA A 92 -9.19 -9.81 -21.74
N ALA A 93 -9.78 -10.72 -20.95
CA ALA A 93 -10.47 -11.87 -21.49
C ALA A 93 -11.49 -11.38 -22.54
N PRO A 94 -11.61 -12.05 -23.71
CA PRO A 94 -12.55 -11.62 -24.73
C PRO A 94 -13.97 -11.61 -24.14
N ILE A 95 -14.62 -10.46 -24.23
CA ILE A 95 -16.01 -10.25 -23.83
C ILE A 95 -16.88 -11.26 -24.60
N GLN A 96 -17.39 -12.28 -23.91
CA GLN A 96 -18.39 -13.18 -24.46
C GLN A 96 -19.67 -12.36 -24.68
N LYS A 97 -20.00 -12.12 -25.96
CA LYS A 97 -21.25 -11.44 -26.33
C LYS A 97 -22.44 -12.26 -25.81
N PRO A 98 -23.46 -11.65 -25.19
CA PRO A 98 -24.62 -12.39 -24.70
C PRO A 98 -25.35 -13.06 -25.89
N PRO A 99 -25.93 -14.26 -25.68
CA PRO A 99 -26.63 -14.98 -26.74
C PRO A 99 -27.83 -14.18 -27.24
N LYS A 100 -27.93 -14.02 -28.56
CA LYS A 100 -29.11 -13.43 -29.23
C LYS A 100 -30.32 -14.31 -28.95
N LYS A 101 -31.26 -13.85 -28.12
CA LYS A 101 -32.58 -14.47 -28.01
C LYS A 101 -33.37 -14.16 -29.28
N SER A 102 -33.61 -15.16 -30.10
CA SER A 102 -34.45 -15.05 -31.30
C SER A 102 -35.91 -14.88 -30.90
N GLY A 103 -36.48 -13.76 -31.37
CA GLY A 103 -37.89 -13.50 -31.64
C GLY A 103 -38.97 -14.20 -30.80
N PHE A 104 -39.63 -13.42 -29.95
CA PHE A 104 -41.04 -13.63 -29.63
C PHE A 104 -41.87 -13.58 -30.92
N LYS A 105 -42.56 -14.66 -31.27
CA LYS A 105 -43.68 -14.60 -32.22
C LYS A 105 -44.90 -14.09 -31.45
N CYS A 106 -45.26 -12.83 -31.69
CA CYS A 106 -46.55 -12.28 -31.31
C CYS A 106 -47.57 -12.77 -32.34
N THR A 107 -48.50 -13.63 -31.92
CA THR A 107 -49.70 -13.94 -32.69
C THR A 107 -50.71 -12.84 -32.41
N ILE A 108 -51.13 -12.12 -33.46
CA ILE A 108 -52.33 -11.30 -33.44
C ILE A 108 -53.28 -11.89 -34.48
N LEU A 109 -54.45 -12.32 -33.95
CA LEU A 109 -55.75 -12.62 -34.56
C LEU A 109 -55.79 -13.43 -35.87
#